data_AF-A0A821MAJ1-F1
#
_entry.id   AF-A0A821MAJ1-F1
#
_cell.length_a   1.000
_cell.length_b   1.000
_cell.length_c   1.000
_cell.angle_alpha   90.00
_cell.angle_beta   90.00
_cell.angle_gamma   90.00
#
_symmetry.space_group_name_H-M   'P 1'
#
loop_
_entity.id
_entity.type
_entity.pdbx_description
1 polymer ?
#
loop_
_entity_poly.entity_id
_entity_poly.type
_entity_poly.pdbx_seq_one_letter_code
_entity_poly.pdbx_strand_id
1 'polypeptide(L)'
;LYLIWKTILNVATEYPLISTTILIQKLHYYVTNELAKYPLIEINSRLKSLLQEICSSTAEMSIEIFKEYLFHSQIKPLFYRLLLHPGITEEQLVEFMSPISQLARKLPQIEVVIFFDEVNTASCLGLFKEMFMDGTLHGTSIPKNIFFTA
;
A
#
# COMPACT_ATOMS: atom_id res chain seq x y z
N LEU A 1 11.32 -18.46 7.48
CA LEU A 1 12.02 -17.75 6.37
C LEU A 1 13.19 -16.91 6.85
N TYR A 2 12.98 -15.96 7.78
CA TYR A 2 14.06 -15.09 8.30
C TYR A 2 15.27 -15.84 8.86
N LEU A 3 15.05 -16.83 9.74
CA LEU A 3 16.14 -17.64 10.32
C LEU A 3 16.91 -18.40 9.25
N ILE A 4 16.20 -18.98 8.27
CA ILE A 4 16.81 -19.68 7.13
C ILE A 4 17.71 -18.72 6.35
N TRP A 5 17.23 -17.50 6.07
CA TRP A 5 18.01 -16.50 5.36
C TRP A 5 19.24 -16.04 6.14
N LYS A 6 19.10 -15.79 7.45
CA LYS A 6 20.22 -15.46 8.33
C LYS A 6 21.26 -16.58 8.35
N THR A 7 20.82 -17.84 8.41
CA THR A 7 21.71 -19.00 8.34
C THR A 7 22.42 -19.10 6.99
N ILE A 8 21.71 -18.89 5.88
CA ILE A 8 22.32 -18.88 4.54
C ILE A 8 23.38 -17.79 4.42
N LEU A 9 23.11 -16.57 4.92
CA LEU A 9 24.09 -15.49 4.92
C LEU A 9 25.30 -15.79 5.82
N ASN A 10 25.07 -16.28 7.04
CA ASN A 10 26.15 -16.65 7.96
C ASN A 10 27.04 -17.75 7.38
N VAL A 11 26.45 -18.75 6.72
CA VAL A 11 27.23 -19.78 6.02
C VAL A 11 27.95 -19.16 4.82
N ALA A 12 27.30 -18.31 4.02
CA ALA A 12 27.91 -17.66 2.85
C ALA A 12 29.07 -16.73 3.21
N THR A 13 29.08 -16.12 4.40
CA THR A 13 30.21 -15.32 4.88
C THR A 13 31.48 -16.13 5.16
N GLU A 14 31.38 -17.45 5.30
CA GLU A 14 32.54 -18.36 5.38
C GLU A 14 33.11 -18.73 3.99
N TYR A 15 32.44 -18.28 2.91
CA TYR A 15 32.82 -18.48 1.51
C TYR A 15 33.35 -17.17 0.89
N PRO A 16 33.93 -17.20 -0.34
CA PRO A 16 34.52 -16.01 -0.97
C PRO A 16 33.56 -14.83 -1.03
N LEU A 17 34.11 -13.61 -0.87
CA LEU A 17 33.38 -12.33 -0.85
C LEU A 17 32.32 -12.21 -1.97
N ILE A 18 32.63 -12.77 -3.14
CA ILE A 18 31.79 -12.81 -4.34
C ILE A 18 30.43 -13.48 -4.07
N SER A 19 30.41 -14.61 -3.36
CA SER A 19 29.18 -15.36 -3.09
C SER A 19 28.22 -14.57 -2.20
N THR A 20 28.76 -13.90 -1.17
CA THR A 20 27.98 -13.02 -0.28
C THR A 20 27.42 -11.82 -1.04
N THR A 21 28.21 -11.20 -1.91
CA THR A 21 27.74 -10.09 -2.76
C THR A 21 26.61 -10.52 -3.70
N ILE A 22 26.73 -11.68 -4.36
CA ILE A 22 25.66 -12.21 -5.23
C ILE A 22 24.39 -12.45 -4.42
N LEU A 23 24.50 -13.02 -3.23
CA LEU A 23 23.35 -13.33 -2.39
C LEU A 23 22.60 -12.07 -1.93
N ILE A 24 23.35 -11.04 -1.53
CA ILE A 24 22.82 -9.70 -1.19
C ILE A 24 22.06 -9.10 -2.37
N GLN A 25 22.68 -9.10 -3.55
CA GLN A 25 22.06 -8.56 -4.77
C GLN A 25 20.78 -9.31 -5.14
N LYS A 26 20.78 -10.64 -5.03
CA LYS A 26 19.61 -11.47 -5.33
C LYS A 26 18.46 -11.20 -4.38
N LEU A 27 18.73 -10.97 -3.09
CA LEU A 27 17.68 -10.63 -2.15
C LEU A 27 17.10 -9.24 -2.41
N HIS A 28 17.97 -8.24 -2.59
CA HIS A 28 17.51 -6.89 -2.89
C HIS A 28 16.63 -6.91 -4.14
N TYR A 29 17.11 -7.56 -5.20
CA TYR A 29 16.35 -7.77 -6.43
C TYR A 29 15.01 -8.46 -6.18
N TYR A 30 14.97 -9.52 -5.36
CA TYR A 30 13.74 -10.22 -5.01
C TYR A 30 12.73 -9.26 -4.36
N VAL A 31 13.13 -8.53 -3.30
CA VAL A 31 12.23 -7.60 -2.60
C VAL A 31 11.73 -6.51 -3.53
N THR A 32 12.62 -5.87 -4.31
CA THR A 32 12.21 -4.84 -5.27
C THR A 32 11.25 -5.38 -6.33
N ASN A 33 11.50 -6.57 -6.85
CA ASN A 33 10.67 -7.19 -7.87
C ASN A 33 9.29 -7.58 -7.33
N GLU A 34 9.22 -8.14 -6.12
CA GLU A 34 7.94 -8.46 -5.47
C GLU A 34 7.12 -7.20 -5.21
N LEU A 35 7.74 -6.13 -4.71
CA LEU A 35 7.06 -4.85 -4.49
C LEU A 35 6.56 -4.20 -5.79
N ALA A 36 7.31 -4.36 -6.89
CA ALA A 36 6.87 -3.89 -8.20
C ALA A 36 5.73 -4.75 -8.77
N LYS A 37 5.76 -6.06 -8.52
CA LYS A 37 4.76 -7.02 -9.01
C LYS A 37 3.45 -6.95 -8.25
N TYR A 38 3.47 -6.69 -6.95
CA TYR A 38 2.30 -6.70 -6.08
C TYR A 38 2.03 -5.29 -5.51
N PRO A 39 1.32 -4.43 -6.25
CA PRO A 39 1.14 -3.02 -5.88
C PRO A 39 0.23 -2.81 -4.65
N LEU A 40 -0.47 -3.86 -4.20
CA LEU A 40 -1.22 -3.87 -2.95
C LEU A 40 -0.32 -4.01 -1.71
N ILE A 41 0.94 -4.40 -1.87
CA ILE A 41 1.87 -4.38 -0.75
C ILE A 41 2.12 -2.91 -0.38
N GLU A 42 1.88 -2.58 0.87
CA GLU A 42 2.21 -1.32 1.50
C GLU A 42 3.46 -1.50 2.34
N ILE A 43 4.45 -0.65 2.09
CA ILE A 43 5.71 -0.64 2.82
C ILE A 43 5.72 0.52 3.80
N ASN A 44 6.29 0.29 4.97
CA ASN A 44 6.48 1.34 5.96
C ASN A 44 7.59 2.33 5.51
N SER A 45 7.68 3.47 6.22
CA SER A 45 8.69 4.51 5.94
C SER A 45 10.12 3.99 6.06
N ARG A 46 10.37 3.03 6.96
CA ARG A 46 11.69 2.45 7.20
C ARG A 46 12.18 1.58 6.04
N LEU A 47 11.35 0.71 5.50
CA LEU A 47 11.69 -0.07 4.31
C LEU A 47 11.89 0.86 3.11
N LYS A 48 11.08 1.90 2.98
CA LYS A 48 11.24 2.89 1.91
C LYS A 48 12.59 3.61 1.98
N SER A 49 13.06 3.99 3.17
CA SER A 49 14.38 4.63 3.32
C SER A 49 15.51 3.63 3.02
N LEU A 50 15.42 2.39 3.53
CA LEU A 50 16.41 1.36 3.28
C LEU A 50 16.57 1.02 1.79
N LEU A 51 15.47 1.03 1.03
CA LEU A 51 15.49 0.81 -0.42
C LEU A 51 16.06 1.99 -1.23
N GLN A 52 16.16 3.18 -0.64
CA GLN A 52 16.75 4.36 -1.30
C GLN A 52 18.27 4.42 -1.14
N GLU A 53 18.83 3.81 -0.10
CA GLU A 53 20.28 3.81 0.22
C GLU A 53 21.07 2.74 -0.56
N ILE A 54 20.90 2.66 -1.88
CA ILE A 54 21.41 1.55 -2.72
C ILE A 54 22.95 1.49 -2.78
N CYS A 55 23.66 2.62 -2.61
CA CYS A 55 25.09 2.75 -2.89
C CYS A 55 26.03 1.96 -1.96
N SER A 56 25.55 1.39 -0.85
CA SER A 56 26.39 0.71 0.15
C SER A 56 25.67 -0.45 0.83
N SER A 57 25.06 -1.35 0.05
CA SER A 57 24.30 -2.48 0.59
C SER A 57 25.19 -3.52 1.26
N THR A 58 25.27 -3.47 2.59
CA THR A 58 25.93 -4.50 3.40
C THR A 58 25.04 -5.73 3.60
N ALA A 59 25.60 -6.81 4.14
CA ALA A 59 24.84 -8.00 4.50
C ALA A 59 23.77 -7.67 5.55
N GLU A 60 24.11 -6.85 6.55
CA GLU A 60 23.20 -6.41 7.59
C GLU A 60 22.04 -5.60 7.02
N MET A 61 22.32 -4.66 6.11
CA MET A 61 21.29 -3.83 5.49
C MET A 61 20.32 -4.68 4.65
N SER A 62 20.84 -5.68 3.94
CA SER A 62 20.03 -6.62 3.15
C SER A 62 19.14 -7.49 4.02
N ILE A 63 19.67 -7.98 5.15
CA ILE A 63 18.87 -8.70 6.15
C ILE A 63 17.76 -7.80 6.68
N GLU A 64 18.06 -6.54 6.97
CA GLU A 64 17.08 -5.60 7.52
C GLU A 64 15.99 -5.27 6.50
N ILE A 65 16.34 -5.02 5.23
CA ILE A 65 15.37 -4.87 4.13
C ILE A 65 14.43 -6.07 4.08
N PHE A 66 14.97 -7.29 4.16
CA PHE A 66 14.16 -8.49 4.10
C PHE A 66 13.24 -8.67 5.31
N LYS A 67 13.73 -8.38 6.52
CA LYS A 67 12.91 -8.42 7.73
C LYS A 67 11.77 -7.41 7.64
N GLU A 68 12.08 -6.17 7.27
CA GLU A 68 11.07 -5.12 7.12
C GLU A 68 10.03 -5.53 6.08
N TYR A 69 10.46 -6.09 4.94
CA TYR A 69 9.57 -6.62 3.93
C TYR A 69 8.66 -7.74 4.47
N LEU A 70 9.22 -8.74 5.18
CA LEU A 70 8.45 -9.89 5.64
C LEU A 70 7.51 -9.61 6.81
N PHE A 71 7.93 -8.76 7.75
CA PHE A 71 7.25 -8.60 9.04
C PHE A 71 6.46 -7.30 9.16
N HIS A 72 6.77 -6.28 8.37
CA HIS A 72 6.14 -4.97 8.49
C HIS A 72 5.44 -4.49 7.22
N SER A 73 5.53 -5.22 6.12
CA SER A 73 4.67 -4.94 4.96
C SER A 73 3.24 -5.33 5.28
N GLN A 74 2.30 -4.48 4.86
CA GLN A 74 0.87 -4.71 5.00
C GLN A 74 0.22 -4.82 3.62
N ILE A 75 -1.01 -5.31 3.58
CA ILE A 75 -1.82 -5.28 2.37
C ILE A 75 -2.71 -4.05 2.46
N LYS A 76 -2.64 -3.17 1.45
CA LYS A 76 -3.54 -2.02 1.35
C LYS A 76 -4.99 -2.52 1.39
N PRO A 77 -5.87 -1.88 2.19
CA PRO A 77 -7.26 -2.28 2.25
C PRO A 77 -7.94 -2.07 0.89
N LEU A 78 -8.84 -2.98 0.55
CA LEU A 78 -9.75 -2.85 -0.59
C LEU A 78 -11.19 -2.56 -0.14
N PHE A 79 -11.43 -2.58 1.16
CA PHE A 79 -12.70 -2.26 1.77
C PHE A 79 -12.50 -1.11 2.75
N TYR A 80 -13.25 -0.04 2.55
CA TYR A 80 -13.22 1.16 3.37
C TYR A 80 -14.61 1.39 3.93
N ARG A 81 -14.71 1.71 5.23
CA ARG A 81 -15.97 2.07 5.89
C ARG A 81 -15.87 3.49 6.42
N LEU A 82 -16.86 4.31 6.12
CA LEU A 82 -17.05 5.62 6.74
C LEU A 82 -18.37 5.59 7.52
N LEU A 83 -18.29 5.85 8.83
CA LEU A 83 -19.47 6.05 9.67
C LEU A 83 -19.90 7.51 9.55
N LEU A 84 -21.10 7.75 9.03
CA LEU A 84 -21.63 9.10 8.85
C LEU A 84 -22.38 9.54 10.10
N HIS A 85 -22.35 10.84 10.34
CA HIS A 85 -23.07 11.50 11.43
C HIS A 85 -23.39 12.94 11.02
N PRO A 86 -24.34 13.63 11.69
CA PRO A 86 -24.78 14.97 11.28
C PRO A 86 -23.68 16.04 11.19
N GLY A 87 -22.57 15.85 11.93
CA GLY A 87 -21.41 16.74 11.91
C GLY A 87 -20.37 16.46 10.82
N ILE A 88 -20.56 15.48 9.93
CA ILE A 88 -19.63 15.23 8.81
C ILE A 88 -19.72 16.42 7.85
N THR A 89 -18.57 16.99 7.50
CA THR A 89 -18.49 18.05 6.48
C THR A 89 -18.15 17.49 5.10
N GLU A 90 -18.40 18.27 4.06
CA GLU A 90 -18.04 17.92 2.68
C GLU A 90 -16.52 17.73 2.55
N GLU A 91 -15.74 18.57 3.22
CA GLU A 91 -14.28 18.49 3.24
C GLU A 91 -13.78 17.17 3.84
N GLN A 92 -14.41 16.71 4.93
CA GLN A 92 -14.06 15.43 5.54
C GLN A 92 -14.35 14.24 4.61
N LEU A 93 -15.45 14.32 3.84
CA LEU A 93 -15.76 13.32 2.82
C LEU A 93 -14.72 13.33 1.69
N VAL A 94 -14.29 14.50 1.24
CA VAL A 94 -13.23 14.66 0.24
C VAL A 94 -11.89 14.12 0.75
N GLU A 95 -11.52 14.44 1.99
CA GLU A 95 -10.31 13.92 2.63
C GLU A 95 -10.31 12.40 2.73
N PHE A 96 -11.45 11.79 3.07
CA PHE A 96 -11.63 10.35 3.07
C PHE A 96 -11.51 9.74 1.67
N MET A 97 -12.18 10.33 0.67
CA MET A 97 -12.22 9.83 -0.70
C MET A 97 -10.90 9.98 -1.47
N SER A 98 -10.10 10.99 -1.15
CA SER A 98 -8.86 11.34 -1.87
C SER A 98 -7.84 10.19 -1.95
N PRO A 99 -7.36 9.62 -0.83
CA PRO A 99 -6.39 8.51 -0.88
C PRO A 99 -6.97 7.25 -1.54
N ILE A 100 -8.27 6.97 -1.35
CA ILE A 100 -8.94 5.81 -1.92
C ILE A 100 -9.03 5.95 -3.45
N SER A 101 -9.39 7.15 -3.93
CA SER A 101 -9.42 7.46 -5.35
C SER A 101 -8.04 7.39 -5.99
N GLN A 102 -6.99 7.82 -5.29
CA GLN A 102 -5.60 7.67 -5.76
C GLN A 102 -5.19 6.21 -5.87
N LEU A 103 -5.57 5.38 -4.90
CA LEU A 103 -5.32 3.93 -4.93
C LEU A 103 -6.04 3.27 -6.10
N ALA A 104 -7.34 3.53 -6.25
CA ALA A 104 -8.17 2.97 -7.32
C ALA A 104 -7.64 3.33 -8.72
N ARG A 105 -7.16 4.56 -8.93
CA ARG A 105 -6.50 4.97 -10.19
C ARG A 105 -5.21 4.19 -10.49
N LYS A 106 -4.44 3.84 -9.45
CA LYS A 106 -3.21 3.03 -9.59
C LYS A 106 -3.52 1.55 -9.86
N LEU A 107 -4.74 1.10 -9.54
CA LEU A 107 -5.16 -0.30 -9.59
C LEU A 107 -6.44 -0.48 -10.43
N PRO A 108 -6.46 -0.09 -11.72
CA PRO A 108 -7.70 -0.03 -12.51
C PRO A 108 -8.37 -1.40 -12.73
N GLN A 109 -7.66 -2.50 -12.48
CA GLN A 109 -8.15 -3.88 -12.61
C GLN A 109 -8.68 -4.46 -11.29
N ILE A 110 -8.61 -3.72 -10.19
CA ILE A 110 -9.02 -4.17 -8.85
C ILE A 110 -10.19 -3.31 -8.41
N GLU A 111 -11.27 -3.96 -7.98
CA GLU A 111 -12.43 -3.28 -7.39
C GLU A 111 -12.12 -2.85 -5.95
N VAL A 112 -12.42 -1.60 -5.64
CA VAL A 112 -12.30 -1.00 -4.30
C VAL A 112 -13.70 -0.72 -3.78
N VAL A 113 -14.02 -1.25 -2.61
CA VAL A 113 -15.34 -1.12 -1.99
C VAL A 113 -15.32 -0.01 -0.95
N ILE A 114 -16.31 0.88 -1.02
CA ILE A 114 -16.55 1.92 -0.03
C ILE A 114 -17.95 1.75 0.54
N PHE A 115 -18.03 1.49 1.84
CA PHE A 115 -19.26 1.38 2.60
C PHE A 115 -19.52 2.66 3.40
N PHE A 116 -20.65 3.31 3.13
CA PHE A 116 -21.14 4.47 3.86
C PHE A 116 -22.21 4.06 4.86
N ASP A 117 -21.82 3.92 6.12
CA ASP A 117 -22.74 3.56 7.18
C ASP A 117 -23.51 4.79 7.66
N GLU A 118 -24.80 4.63 7.98
CA GLU A 118 -25.71 5.71 8.41
C GLU A 118 -25.79 6.91 7.45
N VAL A 119 -25.75 6.68 6.13
CA VAL A 119 -25.73 7.75 5.11
C VAL A 119 -26.89 8.74 5.22
N ASN A 120 -28.04 8.27 5.68
CA ASN A 120 -29.25 9.07 5.91
C ASN A 120 -29.11 10.11 7.04
N THR A 121 -28.06 10.05 7.85
CA THR A 121 -27.78 11.01 8.92
C THR A 121 -26.88 12.17 8.48
N ALA A 122 -26.24 12.06 7.31
CA ALA A 122 -25.32 13.05 6.80
C ALA A 122 -26.06 14.32 6.33
N SER A 123 -25.45 15.49 6.54
CA SER A 123 -25.96 16.78 6.05
C SER A 123 -25.67 17.00 4.55
N CYS A 124 -24.72 16.26 3.98
CA CYS A 124 -24.22 16.40 2.61
C CYS A 124 -24.80 15.38 1.61
N LEU A 125 -26.08 14.99 1.74
CA LEU A 125 -26.75 14.02 0.85
C LEU A 125 -26.66 14.36 -0.64
N GLY A 126 -26.56 15.65 -0.99
CA GLY A 126 -26.35 16.10 -2.37
C GLY A 126 -25.06 15.57 -2.99
N LEU A 127 -23.97 15.51 -2.22
CA LEU A 127 -22.69 14.94 -2.65
C LEU A 127 -22.78 13.43 -2.83
N PHE A 128 -23.45 12.72 -1.93
CA PHE A 128 -23.67 11.27 -2.10
C PHE A 128 -24.46 10.98 -3.38
N LYS A 129 -25.47 11.80 -3.68
CA LYS A 129 -26.22 11.69 -4.94
C LYS A 129 -25.32 11.93 -6.15
N GLU A 130 -24.43 12.93 -6.12
CA GLU A 130 -23.42 13.16 -7.15
C GLU A 130 -22.50 11.93 -7.32
N MET A 131 -21.99 11.40 -6.22
CA MET A 131 -21.06 10.26 -6.23
C MET A 131 -21.69 8.98 -6.78
N PHE A 132 -22.91 8.64 -6.35
CA PHE A 132 -23.58 7.39 -6.74
C PHE A 132 -24.19 7.43 -8.14
N MET A 133 -24.71 8.59 -8.54
CA MET A 133 -25.45 8.72 -9.81
C MET A 133 -24.56 9.27 -10.92
N ASP A 134 -23.81 10.33 -10.63
CA ASP A 134 -23.05 11.08 -11.63
C ASP A 134 -21.59 10.58 -11.71
N GLY A 135 -21.11 9.85 -10.69
CA GLY A 135 -19.75 9.31 -10.64
C GLY A 135 -18.69 10.40 -10.48
N THR A 136 -19.06 11.53 -9.87
CA THR A 136 -18.19 12.68 -9.63
C THR A 136 -18.23 13.10 -8.16
N LEU A 137 -17.20 13.83 -7.75
CA LEU A 137 -17.09 14.49 -6.45
C LEU A 137 -16.66 15.94 -6.71
N HIS A 138 -17.55 16.90 -6.48
CA HIS A 138 -17.37 18.30 -6.89
C HIS A 138 -16.96 18.45 -8.37
N GLY A 139 -17.62 17.70 -9.26
CA GLY A 139 -17.35 17.67 -10.70
C GLY A 139 -16.09 16.91 -11.10
N THR A 140 -15.28 16.42 -10.15
CA THR A 140 -14.11 15.59 -10.46
C THR A 140 -14.51 14.13 -10.57
N SER A 141 -14.16 13.47 -11.68
CA SER A 141 -14.51 12.06 -11.90
C SER A 141 -13.87 11.12 -10.90
N ILE A 142 -14.72 10.26 -10.32
CA ILE A 142 -14.37 9.16 -9.44
C ILE A 142 -13.91 7.97 -10.30
N PRO A 143 -12.87 7.23 -9.88
CA PRO A 143 -12.44 6.02 -10.59
C PRO A 143 -13.56 4.99 -10.73
N LYS A 144 -13.70 4.44 -11.94
CA LYS A 144 -14.79 3.51 -12.29
C LYS A 144 -14.73 2.15 -11.59
N ASN A 145 -13.59 1.82 -11.00
CA ASN A 145 -13.36 0.61 -10.22
C ASN A 145 -13.64 0.81 -8.71
N ILE A 146 -14.34 1.89 -8.33
CA ILE A 146 -14.88 2.05 -6.99
C ILE A 146 -16.34 1.57 -7.00
N PHE A 147 -16.62 0.59 -6.15
CA PHE A 147 -17.97 0.12 -5.86
C PHE A 147 -18.46 0.74 -4.55
N PHE A 148 -19.59 1.44 -4.63
CA PHE A 148 -20.22 2.06 -3.47
C PHE A 148 -21.35 1.19 -2.91
N THR A 149 -21.43 1.11 -1.58
CA THR A 149 -22.55 0.51 -0.86
C THR A 149 -22.88 1.37 0.36
N ALA A 150 -24.15 1.39 0.77
CA ALA A 150 -24.66 2.13 1.92
C ALA A 150 -25.78 1.36 2.61
#